data_AF-A0A934UQI2-F1
#
_entry.id   AF-A0A934UQI2-F1
#
_cell.length_a   1.000
_cell.length_b   1.000
_cell.length_c   1.000
_cell.angle_alpha   90.00
_cell.angle_beta   90.00
_cell.angle_gamma   90.00
#
_symmetry.space_group_name_H-M   'P 1'
#
loop_
_entity.id
_entity.type
_entity.pdbx_description
1 polymer ?
#
loop_
_entity_poly.entity_id
_entity_poly.type
_entity_poly.pdbx_seq_one_letter_code
_entity_poly.pdbx_strand_id
1 'polypeptide(L)'
;MSYHDTLRDALDQGLPLGKALEFLRANGASPAEAASAVESATGLSADDAREAVARSRAWSGPRSGVHLHAGQREWYGAIGQHGRSGQGSASVLPHLGRPPQGNAHAAR
;
A
#
# COMPACT_ATOMS: atom_id res chain seq x y z
N MET A 1 6.33 4.92 16.93
CA MET A 1 5.16 5.65 16.36
C MET A 1 3.92 4.97 16.89
N SER A 2 2.95 5.70 17.46
CA SER A 2 1.74 5.08 18.01
C SER A 2 0.81 4.64 16.86
N TYR A 3 -0.03 3.63 17.10
CA TYR A 3 -1.08 3.23 16.13
C TYR A 3 -2.04 4.39 15.83
N HIS A 4 -2.28 5.24 16.82
CA HIS A 4 -3.05 6.48 16.66
C HIS A 4 -2.40 7.42 15.64
N ASP A 5 -1.09 7.67 15.77
CA ASP A 5 -0.35 8.56 14.85
C ASP A 5 -0.35 7.99 13.43
N THR A 6 -0.25 6.67 13.32
CA THR A 6 -0.26 5.95 12.05
C THR A 6 -1.62 6.04 11.35
N LEU A 7 -2.71 5.90 12.10
CA LEU A 7 -4.06 6.06 11.57
C LEU A 7 -4.31 7.50 11.12
N ARG A 8 -3.89 8.47 11.95
CA ARG A 8 -4.06 9.89 11.66
C ARG A 8 -3.29 10.29 10.40
N ASP A 9 -2.05 9.87 10.25
CA ASP A 9 -1.25 10.12 9.05
C ASP A 9 -1.88 9.52 7.78
N ALA A 10 -2.43 8.30 7.88
CA ALA A 10 -3.15 7.69 6.77
C ALA A 10 -4.43 8.47 6.39
N LEU A 11 -5.20 8.93 7.38
CA LEU A 11 -6.39 9.73 7.13
C LEU A 11 -6.07 11.12 6.57
N ASP A 12 -5.01 11.77 7.07
CA ASP A 12 -4.53 13.07 6.58
C ASP A 12 -4.03 12.99 5.13
N GLN A 13 -3.52 11.84 4.70
CA GLN A 13 -3.18 11.54 3.31
C GLN A 13 -4.41 11.25 2.43
N GLY A 14 -5.61 11.28 3.00
CA GLY A 14 -6.87 11.05 2.29
C GLY A 14 -7.17 9.58 2.01
N LEU A 15 -6.51 8.63 2.70
CA LEU A 15 -6.85 7.22 2.54
C LEU A 15 -8.25 6.93 3.12
N PRO A 16 -9.05 6.09 2.44
CA PRO A 16 -10.32 5.65 3.00
C PRO A 16 -10.06 4.80 4.25
N LEU A 17 -10.91 4.99 5.27
CA LEU A 17 -10.78 4.35 6.59
C LEU A 17 -10.52 2.84 6.51
N GLY A 18 -11.19 2.13 5.59
CA GLY A 18 -10.97 0.69 5.38
C GLY A 18 -9.53 0.34 5.02
N LYS A 19 -8.87 1.12 4.16
CA LYS A 19 -7.44 0.90 3.81
C LYS A 19 -6.51 1.27 4.95
N ALA A 20 -6.83 2.31 5.70
CA ALA A 20 -6.05 2.71 6.87
C ALA A 20 -6.09 1.62 7.97
N LEU A 21 -7.25 0.97 8.15
CA LEU A 21 -7.42 -0.17 9.06
C LEU A 21 -6.66 -1.42 8.59
N GLU A 22 -6.62 -1.70 7.29
CA GLU A 22 -5.77 -2.77 6.74
C GLU A 22 -4.29 -2.52 7.03
N PHE A 23 -3.84 -1.26 6.94
CA PHE A 23 -2.47 -0.91 7.28
C PHE A 23 -2.17 -1.10 8.77
N LEU A 24 -3.07 -0.69 9.66
CA LEU A 24 -2.96 -0.97 11.10
C LEU A 24 -2.81 -2.47 11.37
N ARG A 25 -3.63 -3.30 10.73
CA ARG A 25 -3.51 -4.77 10.82
C ARG A 25 -2.15 -5.27 10.31
N ALA A 26 -1.63 -4.71 9.22
CA ALA A 26 -0.32 -5.07 8.68
C ALA A 26 0.83 -4.72 9.65
N ASN A 27 0.67 -3.67 10.45
CA ASN A 27 1.62 -3.27 11.50
C ASN A 27 1.44 -4.04 12.83
N GLY A 28 0.52 -5.01 12.87
CA GLY A 28 0.32 -5.88 14.03
C GLY A 28 -0.74 -5.40 15.02
N ALA A 29 -1.51 -4.36 14.70
CA ALA A 29 -2.59 -3.91 15.58
C ALA A 29 -3.70 -4.98 15.69
N SER A 30 -4.17 -5.19 16.91
CA SER A 30 -5.38 -5.96 17.19
C SER A 30 -6.64 -5.14 16.83
N PRO A 31 -7.79 -5.80 16.63
CA PRO A 31 -9.06 -5.10 16.38
C PRO A 31 -9.44 -4.10 17.48
N ALA A 32 -9.11 -4.41 18.75
CA ALA A 32 -9.40 -3.53 19.89
C ALA A 32 -8.52 -2.27 19.86
N GLU A 33 -7.23 -2.42 19.55
CA GLU A 33 -6.30 -1.29 19.39
C GLU A 33 -6.69 -0.41 18.19
N ALA A 34 -7.12 -1.03 17.09
CA ALA A 34 -7.62 -0.30 15.93
C ALA A 34 -8.89 0.50 16.25
N ALA A 35 -9.83 -0.07 17.01
CA ALA A 35 -11.04 0.65 17.43
C ALA A 35 -10.71 1.86 18.34
N SER A 36 -9.80 1.68 19.30
CA SER A 36 -9.34 2.78 20.16
C SER A 36 -8.63 3.88 19.37
N ALA A 37 -7.83 3.50 18.36
CA ALA A 37 -7.20 4.45 17.44
C ALA A 37 -8.25 5.23 16.62
N VAL A 38 -9.30 4.56 16.12
CA VAL A 38 -10.41 5.19 15.39
C VAL A 38 -11.17 6.17 16.28
N GLU A 39 -11.58 5.75 17.48
CA GLU A 39 -12.25 6.60 18.47
C GLU A 39 -11.45 7.89 18.72
N SER A 40 -10.14 7.76 18.94
CA SER A 40 -9.25 8.90 19.20
C SER A 40 -9.04 9.79 17.97
N ALA A 41 -8.97 9.22 16.76
CA ALA A 41 -8.68 9.97 15.54
C ALA A 41 -9.91 10.66 14.94
N THR A 42 -11.11 10.06 15.07
CA THR A 42 -12.34 10.59 14.46
C THR A 42 -13.31 11.19 15.47
N GLY A 43 -13.09 10.99 16.78
CA GLY A 43 -14.00 11.42 17.84
C GLY A 43 -15.33 10.66 17.86
N LEU A 44 -15.38 9.48 17.25
CA LEU A 44 -16.56 8.61 17.25
C LEU A 44 -16.72 7.93 18.62
N SER A 45 -17.94 7.51 18.96
CA SER A 45 -18.14 6.71 20.16
C SER A 45 -17.40 5.36 20.06
N ALA A 46 -17.03 4.77 21.19
CA ALA A 46 -16.36 3.47 21.23
C ALA A 46 -17.16 2.36 20.51
N ASP A 47 -18.49 2.43 20.52
CA ASP A 47 -19.35 1.46 19.83
C ASP A 47 -19.31 1.66 18.31
N ASP A 48 -19.43 2.91 17.84
CA ASP A 48 -19.34 3.25 16.42
C ASP A 48 -17.95 2.92 15.85
N ALA A 49 -16.88 3.13 16.63
CA ALA A 49 -15.52 2.81 16.24
C ALA A 49 -15.31 1.29 16.08
N ARG A 50 -15.85 0.49 17.01
CA ARG A 50 -15.86 -0.98 16.90
C ARG A 50 -16.66 -1.45 15.69
N GLU A 51 -17.81 -0.85 15.45
CA GLU A 51 -18.65 -1.16 14.29
C GLU A 51 -17.93 -0.84 12.98
N ALA A 52 -17.25 0.31 12.89
CA ALA A 52 -16.46 0.69 11.73
C ALA A 52 -15.31 -0.31 11.46
N VAL A 53 -14.62 -0.77 12.50
CA VAL A 53 -13.59 -1.82 12.40
C VAL A 53 -14.18 -3.14 11.91
N ALA A 54 -15.31 -3.56 12.48
CA ALA A 54 -16.01 -4.79 12.10
C ALA A 54 -16.49 -4.74 10.65
N ARG A 55 -17.01 -3.59 10.19
CA ARG A 55 -17.44 -3.39 8.79
C ARG A 55 -16.27 -3.38 7.80
N SER A 56 -15.06 -3.00 8.23
CA SER A 56 -13.93 -2.79 7.32
C SER A 56 -13.41 -4.03 6.60
N ARG A 57 -13.87 -5.24 6.94
CA ARG A 57 -13.34 -6.53 6.45
C ARG A 57 -11.82 -6.72 6.62
N ALA A 58 -11.12 -5.75 7.22
CA ALA A 58 -9.68 -5.75 7.35
C ALA A 58 -9.18 -6.99 8.11
N TRP A 59 -9.93 -7.50 9.10
CA TRP A 59 -9.60 -8.72 9.85
C TRP A 59 -10.36 -9.98 9.40
N SER A 60 -11.34 -9.88 8.51
CA SER A 60 -12.15 -11.03 8.07
C SER A 60 -11.59 -11.73 6.83
N GLY A 61 -10.60 -11.13 6.14
CA GLY A 61 -10.03 -11.65 4.89
C GLY A 61 -8.52 -11.95 4.96
N PRO A 62 -7.96 -12.61 3.92
CA PRO A 62 -6.51 -12.76 3.76
C PRO A 62 -5.83 -11.38 3.78
N ARG A 63 -4.63 -11.29 4.35
CA ARG A 63 -3.89 -10.02 4.48
C ARG A 63 -3.66 -9.44 3.07
N SER A 64 -4.23 -8.28 2.80
CA SER A 64 -3.85 -7.48 1.64
C SER A 64 -2.42 -6.97 1.90
N GLY A 65 -1.54 -7.05 0.90
CA GLY A 65 -0.17 -6.53 1.00
C GLY A 65 -0.11 -5.00 0.98
N VAL A 66 -1.00 -4.33 1.72
CA VAL A 66 -1.13 -2.87 1.74
C VAL A 66 0.02 -2.29 2.54
N HIS A 67 0.91 -1.63 1.81
CA HIS A 67 1.93 -0.76 2.38
C HIS A 67 1.44 0.69 2.24
N LEU A 68 1.37 1.46 3.34
CA LEU A 68 1.34 2.92 3.26
C LEU A 68 2.60 3.31 2.50
N HIS A 69 2.42 3.94 1.34
CA HIS A 69 3.50 4.71 0.77
C HIS A 69 3.80 5.82 1.76
N ALA A 70 4.85 5.63 2.58
CA ALA A 70 5.47 6.73 3.30
C ALA A 70 5.82 7.77 2.23
N GLY A 71 5.03 8.84 2.14
CA GLY A 71 5.26 9.91 1.19
C GLY A 71 6.68 10.40 1.36
N GLN A 72 7.52 10.12 0.36
CA GLN A 72 8.74 10.88 0.15
C GLN A 72 8.30 12.31 -0.14
N ARG A 73 8.22 13.12 0.92
CA ARG A 73 8.11 14.57 0.81
C ARG A 73 9.29 15.07 -0.02
N GLU A 74 8.94 15.78 -1.08
CA GLU A 74 9.74 16.74 -1.84
C GLU A 74 11.07 16.26 -2.44
N TRP A 75 11.04 15.98 -3.75
CA TRP A 75 12.15 16.35 -4.62
C TRP A 75 11.73 17.55 -5.48
N TYR A 76 11.58 18.72 -4.86
CA TYR A 76 11.80 19.99 -5.57
C TYR A 76 13.30 20.22 -5.67
N GLY A 77 13.92 19.44 -6.54
CA GLY A 77 15.21 19.75 -7.11
C GLY A 77 14.99 19.80 -8.60
N ALA A 78 14.67 20.98 -9.14
CA ALA A 78 14.97 21.25 -10.53
C ALA A 78 16.49 21.01 -10.68
N ILE A 79 16.87 19.79 -11.10
CA ILE A 79 18.22 19.53 -11.59
C ILE A 79 18.26 20.22 -12.94
N GLY A 80 18.47 21.52 -12.88
CA GLY A 80 18.84 22.34 -13.99
C GLY A 80 20.09 21.74 -14.61
N GLN A 81 19.90 21.29 -15.84
CA GLN A 81 20.77 21.57 -16.96
C GLN A 81 22.15 20.88 -16.99
N HIS A 82 22.28 20.13 -18.08
CA HIS A 82 23.39 20.15 -19.03
C HIS A 82 24.29 18.91 -19.03
N GLY A 83 24.21 18.11 -20.11
CA GLY A 83 25.17 17.02 -20.26
C GLY A 83 25.13 16.04 -21.43
N ARG A 84 24.54 16.37 -22.60
CA ARG A 84 24.85 15.78 -23.93
C ARG A 84 24.44 14.32 -24.23
N SER A 85 23.59 14.21 -25.25
CA SER A 85 23.64 13.29 -26.41
C SER A 85 23.75 11.78 -26.19
N GLY A 86 22.70 11.05 -26.58
CA GLY A 86 22.85 9.67 -27.06
C GLY A 86 21.62 8.78 -26.92
N GLN A 87 20.81 8.72 -27.99
CA GLN A 87 20.15 7.51 -28.51
C GLN A 87 19.37 6.59 -27.54
N GLY A 88 18.05 6.50 -27.73
CA GLY A 88 17.33 5.23 -27.54
C GLY A 88 16.07 5.29 -26.66
N SER A 89 14.98 5.83 -27.19
CA SER A 89 13.65 5.39 -26.77
C SER A 89 13.49 3.91 -27.14
N ALA A 90 13.53 3.01 -26.15
CA ALA A 90 13.07 1.64 -26.29
C ALA A 90 12.00 1.37 -25.22
N SER A 91 10.77 1.74 -25.56
CA SER A 91 9.56 1.31 -24.87
C SER A 91 9.33 -0.20 -25.02
N VAL A 92 8.63 -0.77 -24.04
CA VAL A 92 7.78 -1.99 -24.08
C VAL A 92 8.41 -3.36 -23.73
N LEU A 93 8.27 -3.72 -22.45
CA LEU A 93 7.92 -5.04 -21.84
C LEU A 93 8.52 -6.36 -22.43
N PRO A 94 9.45 -7.03 -21.72
CA PRO A 94 10.00 -8.32 -22.16
C PRO A 94 9.38 -9.61 -21.56
N HIS A 95 8.24 -9.61 -20.86
CA HIS A 95 7.74 -10.82 -20.17
C HIS A 95 6.56 -11.57 -20.81
N LEU A 96 6.20 -11.29 -22.07
CA LEU A 96 5.41 -12.24 -22.87
C LEU A 96 6.31 -13.37 -23.43
N GLY A 97 6.93 -14.12 -22.53
CA GLY A 97 7.74 -15.31 -22.83
C GLY A 97 7.03 -16.57 -22.36
N ARG A 98 5.89 -16.91 -22.97
CA ARG A 98 5.32 -18.27 -22.88
C ARG A 98 6.16 -19.17 -23.79
N PRO A 99 6.87 -20.19 -23.29
CA PRO A 99 7.55 -21.12 -24.19
C PRO A 99 6.51 -22.01 -24.90
N PRO A 100 6.58 -22.16 -26.23
CA PRO A 100 5.74 -23.11 -26.97
C PRO A 100 6.23 -24.54 -26.73
N GLN A 101 5.28 -25.46 -26.51
CA GLN A 101 5.47 -26.89 -26.70
C GLN A 101 5.81 -27.15 -28.17
N GLY A 102 6.89 -27.88 -28.46
CA GLY A 102 7.25 -28.25 -29.84
C GLY A 102 8.44 -29.20 -29.90
N ASN A 103 8.16 -30.39 -30.41
CA ASN A 103 9.01 -31.58 -30.57
C ASN A 103 10.31 -31.43 -31.39
N ALA A 104 11.16 -32.47 -31.19
CA ALA A 104 12.19 -33.03 -32.08
C ALA A 104 13.56 -32.30 -32.09
N HIS A 105 14.73 -32.96 -32.10
CA HIS A 105 15.08 -34.28 -32.63
C HIS A 105 16.43 -34.77 -32.04
N ALA A 106 16.70 -36.06 -32.24
CA ALA A 106 17.85 -36.88 -31.81
C ALA A 106 19.27 -36.32 -32.02
N ALA A 107 20.20 -36.75 -31.15
CA ALA A 107 21.51 -37.32 -31.52
C ALA A 107 22.27 -37.85 -30.28
N ARG A 108 22.23 -39.17 -30.06
CA ARG A 108 23.40 -40.04 -29.83
C ARG A 108 22.96 -41.48 -29.64
#